data_AF-A0A4Q3YMB3-F1
#
_entry.id   AF-A0A4Q3YMB3-F1
#
_cell.length_a   1.000
_cell.length_b   1.000
_cell.length_c   1.000
_cell.angle_alpha   90.00
_cell.angle_beta   90.00
_cell.angle_gamma   90.00
#
_symmetry.space_group_name_H-M   'P 1'
#
loop_
_entity.id
_entity.type
_entity.pdbx_description
1 polymer ?
#
loop_
_entity_poly.entity_id
_entity_poly.type
_entity_poly.pdbx_seq_one_letter_code
_entity_poly.pdbx_strand_id
1 'polypeptide(L)' 'MGIVNIEDELHEQLRRASRASCRSINGQAAFWIRIGMLGELNPGMTFQELAARELKAAGVEAPGLAAA' A
#
# COMPACT_ATOMS: atom_id res chain seq x y z
N MET A 1 1.07 -26.46 -4.02
CA MET A 1 0.61 -25.06 -3.92
C MET A 1 -0.60 -24.92 -4.81
N GLY A 2 -1.79 -24.77 -4.22
CA GLY A 2 -3.03 -24.59 -5.00
C GLY A 2 -2.94 -23.26 -5.75
N ILE A 3 -3.03 -23.32 -7.07
CA ILE A 3 -3.08 -22.11 -7.89
C ILE A 3 -4.47 -21.52 -7.67
N VAL A 4 -4.54 -20.46 -6.87
CA VAL A 4 -5.75 -19.66 -6.75
C VAL A 4 -5.91 -18.89 -8.06
N ASN A 5 -7.04 -19.08 -8.75
CA ASN A 5 -7.36 -18.30 -9.94
C ASN A 5 -7.68 -16.87 -9.51
N ILE A 6 -6.79 -15.93 -9.83
CA ILE A 6 -6.91 -14.51 -9.53
C ILE A 6 -6.97 -13.78 -10.87
N GLU A 7 -7.90 -12.84 -11.02
CA GLU A 7 -7.98 -12.00 -12.20
C GLU A 7 -6.67 -11.19 -12.38
N ASP A 8 -6.20 -11.06 -13.61
CA ASP A 8 -4.90 -10.44 -13.92
C ASP A 8 -4.79 -9.01 -13.38
N GLU A 9 -5.88 -8.25 -13.41
CA GLU A 9 -5.94 -6.89 -12.87
C GLU A 9 -5.75 -6.88 -11.35
N LEU A 10 -6.43 -7.75 -10.62
CA LEU A 10 -6.28 -7.88 -9.16
C LEU A 10 -4.86 -8.34 -8.79
N HIS A 11 -4.28 -9.25 -9.56
CA HIS A 11 -2.90 -9.70 -9.36
C HIS A 11 -1.89 -8.57 -9.54
N GLU A 12 -2.08 -7.70 -10.55
CA GLU A 12 -1.22 -6.54 -10.78
C GLU A 12 -1.36 -5.50 -9.66
N GLN A 13 -2.58 -5.23 -9.19
CA GLN A 13 -2.82 -4.36 -8.02
C GLN A 13 -2.11 -4.91 -6.76
N LEU A 14 -2.21 -6.21 -6.49
CA LEU A 14 -1.51 -6.88 -5.38
C LEU A 14 0.01 -6.74 -5.49
N ARG A 15 0.55 -6.83 -6.71
CA ARG A 15 1.98 -6.67 -6.97
C ARG A 15 2.46 -5.26 -6.66
N ARG A 16 1.67 -4.23 -7.03
CA ARG A 16 1.94 -2.81 -6.73
C ARG A 16 1.84 -2.53 -5.24
N ALA A 17 0.78 -2.99 -4.59
CA ALA A 17 0.58 -2.83 -3.15
C ALA A 17 1.69 -3.50 -2.33
N SER A 18 2.10 -4.71 -2.72
CA SER A 18 3.20 -5.45 -2.06
C SER A 18 4.56 -4.77 -2.20
N ARG A 19 4.75 -3.90 -3.20
CA ARG A 19 5.96 -3.06 -3.30
C ARG A 19 5.88 -1.88 -2.33
N ALA A 20 4.71 -1.27 -2.17
CA ALA A 20 4.51 -0.18 -1.22
C ALA A 20 4.68 -0.64 0.24
N SER A 21 4.17 -1.84 0.56
CA SER A 21 4.23 -2.40 1.93
C SER A 21 5.53 -3.14 2.25
N CYS A 22 6.44 -3.30 1.29
CA CYS A 22 7.78 -3.87 1.43
C CYS A 22 7.86 -5.30 1.98
N ARG A 23 8.50 -6.21 1.24
CA ARG A 23 8.52 -7.66 1.55
C ARG A 23 9.76 -8.16 2.31
N SER A 24 10.71 -7.28 2.64
CA SER A 24 11.94 -7.60 3.37
C SER A 24 12.06 -6.74 4.63
N ILE A 25 12.89 -7.16 5.59
CA ILE A 25 13.17 -6.40 6.82
C ILE A 25 13.66 -4.98 6.50
N ASN A 26 14.62 -4.85 5.58
CA ASN A 26 15.13 -3.53 5.18
C ASN A 26 14.05 -2.68 4.51
N GLY A 27 13.16 -3.29 3.72
CA GLY A 27 12.03 -2.58 3.12
C GLY A 27 11.02 -2.12 4.18
N GLN A 28 10.70 -2.96 5.17
CA GLN A 28 9.84 -2.59 6.29
C GLN A 28 10.44 -1.44 7.12
N ALA A 29 11.76 -1.45 7.36
CA ALA A 29 12.45 -0.34 8.01
C ALA A 29 12.33 0.96 7.19
N ALA A 30 12.55 0.90 5.87
CA ALA A 30 12.38 2.05 4.98
C ALA A 30 10.94 2.58 4.95
N PHE A 31 9.95 1.68 4.99
CA PHE A 31 8.53 2.05 5.10
C PHE A 31 8.27 2.84 6.38
N TRP A 32 8.69 2.33 7.55
CA TRP A 32 8.44 3.00 8.82
C TRP A 32 9.20 4.32 8.98
N ILE A 33 10.43 4.41 8.46
CA ILE A 33 11.17 5.67 8.42
C ILE A 33 10.40 6.72 7.61
N ARG A 34 9.88 6.33 6.44
CA ARG A 34 9.09 7.25 5.60
C ARG A 34 7.80 7.67 6.29
N ILE A 35 7.04 6.73 6.86
CA ILE A 35 5.78 7.01 7.56
C ILE A 35 6.03 7.93 8.76
N GLY A 36 7.07 7.68 9.55
CA GLY A 36 7.45 8.55 10.68
C GLY A 36 7.74 9.98 10.21
N MET A 37 8.59 10.13 9.18
CA MET A 37 8.89 11.45 8.60
C MET A 37 7.62 12.15 8.08
N LEU A 38 6.72 11.42 7.43
CA LEU A 38 5.45 11.98 6.94
C LEU A 38 4.53 12.40 8.09
N GLY A 39 4.52 11.66 9.20
CA GLY A 39 3.78 12.03 10.42
C GLY A 39 4.31 13.33 11.03
N GLU A 40 5.64 13.47 11.14
CA GLU A 40 6.28 14.70 11.64
C GLU A 40 5.98 15.91 10.73
N LEU A 41 5.98 15.71 9.41
CA LEU A 41 5.68 16.77 8.43
C LEU A 41 4.19 17.11 8.33
N ASN A 42 3.29 16.21 8.77
CA ASN A 42 1.84 16.38 8.66
C ASN A 42 1.16 15.99 9.99
N PRO A 43 1.31 16.78 11.08
CA PRO A 43 0.84 16.38 12.42
C PRO A 43 -0.67 16.16 12.55
N GLY A 44 -1.46 16.70 11.61
CA GLY A 44 -2.92 16.53 11.58
C GLY A 44 -3.41 15.33 10.78
N MET A 45 -2.52 14.62 10.07
CA MET A 45 -2.88 13.43 9.29
C MET A 45 -2.69 12.17 10.13
N THR A 46 -3.69 11.31 10.10
CA THR A 46 -3.61 9.97 10.68
C THR A 46 -2.71 9.06 9.84
N PHE A 47 -2.19 8.00 10.46
CA PHE A 47 -1.45 6.97 9.74
C PHE A 47 -2.23 6.41 8.54
N GLN A 48 -3.54 6.24 8.68
CA GLN A 48 -4.43 5.66 7.68
C GLN A 48 -4.50 6.56 6.44
N GLU A 49 -4.57 7.88 6.63
CA GLU A 49 -4.56 8.85 5.54
C GLU A 49 -3.20 8.90 4.84
N LEU A 50 -2.11 8.83 5.61
CA LEU A 50 -0.75 8.76 5.07
C LEU A 50 -0.53 7.47 4.25
N ALA A 51 -0.95 6.33 4.78
CA ALA A 51 -0.85 5.03 4.10
C ALA A 51 -1.70 5.00 2.81
N ALA A 52 -2.93 5.51 2.86
CA ALA A 52 -3.79 5.61 1.67
C ALA A 52 -3.16 6.49 0.59
N ARG A 53 -2.56 7.62 0.97
CA ARG A 53 -1.83 8.50 0.06
C ARG A 53 -0.63 7.80 -0.57
N GLU A 54 0.17 7.07 0.21
CA GLU A 54 1.33 6.33 -0.33
C GLU A 54 0.92 5.21 -1.28
N LEU A 55 -0.16 4.48 -0.97
CA LEU A 55 -0.71 3.46 -1.85
C LEU A 55 -1.20 4.06 -3.17
N LYS A 56 -1.91 5.19 -3.11
CA LYS A 56 -2.35 5.93 -4.31
C LYS A 56 -1.15 6.40 -5.13
N ALA A 57 -0.10 6.92 -4.50
CA ALA A 57 1.13 7.33 -5.17
C ALA A 57 1.86 6.16 -5.83
N ALA A 58 1.75 4.95 -5.26
CA ALA A 58 2.27 3.71 -5.84
C ALA A 58 1.40 3.16 -7.00
N GLY A 59 0.35 3.88 -7.41
CA GLY A 59 -0.57 3.45 -8.46
C GLY A 59 -1.45 2.27 -8.06
N VAL A 60 -1.67 2.10 -6.75
CA VAL A 60 -2.65 1.17 -6.21
C VAL A 60 -3.99 1.89 -6.21
N GLU A 61 -4.92 1.38 -6.99
CA GLU A 61 -6.30 1.85 -6.95
C GLU A 61 -7.07 0.96 -5.98
N ALA A 62 -7.86 1.57 -5.10
CA ALA A 62 -8.85 0.80 -4.36
C ALA A 62 -9.75 0.16 -5.42
N PRO A 63 -9.93 -1.17 -5.44
CA PRO A 63 -10.98 -1.75 -6.24
C PRO A 63 -12.24 -0.99 -5.85
N GLY A 64 -12.98 -0.46 -6.83
CA GLY A 64 -14.31 0.03 -6.54
C GLY A 64 -15.03 -1.13 -5.88
N LEU A 65 -15.26 -1.07 -4.57
CA LEU A 65 -16.29 -1.89 -3.96
C LEU A 65 -17.57 -1.34 -4.60
N ALA A 66 -17.91 -1.90 -5.76
CA ALA A 66 -19.25 -1.80 -6.30
C ALA A 66 -20.13 -2.22 -5.13
N ALA A 67 -20.86 -1.25 -4.59
CA ALA A 67 -21.78 -1.46 -3.49
C ALA A 67 -22.67 -2.65 -3.89
N ALA A 68 -22.50 -3.77 -3.18
CA ALA A 68 -23.44 -4.87 -3.21
C ALA A 68 -24.68 -4.49 -2.41
#